data_AF-A0A165XBM0-F1
#
_entry.id   AF-A0A165XBM0-F1
#
_cell.length_a   1.000
_cell.length_b   1.000
_cell.length_c   1.000
_cell.angle_alpha   90.00
_cell.angle_beta   90.00
_cell.angle_gamma   90.00
#
_symmetry.space_group_name_H-M   'P 1'
#
loop_
_entity.id
_entity.type
_entity.pdbx_description
1 polymer ?
#
loop_
_entity_poly.entity_id
_entity_poly.type
_entity_poly.pdbx_seq_one_letter_code
_entity_poly.pdbx_strand_id
1 'polypeptide(L)'
;MAPLILTLDSDCPWNTAFVDPEGYVLYETKTHFQGDTNYTAVRDDKEELIGTLRWRVPLPDEIMLPGAKGFKSIIWWLKKSMIPMNYDVRLKDDAGRAYVWRGNAPGLTLQLFAAEDKTTPIATYHKSYLISNAPPNPDPAAPRPLLTRETTTRVLATLELTDRAQEQGLRDLVILSFVVLEKGQRTEYRSAAAMQGGMQGGGGFS
;
A
#
# COMPACT_ATOMS: atom_id res chain seq x y z
N MET A 1 12.53 0.01 -21.59
CA MET A 1 12.76 1.38 -21.07
C MET A 1 13.11 1.22 -19.59
N ALA A 2 13.48 2.30 -18.90
CA ALA A 2 13.75 2.22 -17.47
C ALA A 2 12.43 2.13 -16.69
N PRO A 3 12.37 1.41 -15.55
CA PRO A 3 11.17 1.39 -14.72
C PRO A 3 10.86 2.78 -14.18
N LEU A 4 9.57 3.12 -14.08
CA LEU A 4 9.11 4.34 -13.44
C LEU A 4 9.05 4.11 -11.93
N ILE A 5 9.78 4.92 -11.17
CA ILE A 5 9.82 4.84 -9.70
C ILE A 5 8.96 5.98 -9.14
N LEU A 6 7.87 5.63 -8.48
CA LEU A 6 7.01 6.59 -7.80
C LEU A 6 7.36 6.65 -6.32
N THR A 7 7.80 7.80 -5.84
CA THR A 7 8.05 8.05 -4.43
C THR A 7 6.77 8.53 -3.74
N LEU A 8 6.44 7.94 -2.59
CA LEU A 8 5.34 8.40 -1.76
C LEU A 8 5.85 9.53 -0.85
N ASP A 9 5.22 10.71 -0.92
CA ASP A 9 5.59 11.86 -0.07
C ASP A 9 5.37 11.59 1.44
N SER A 10 4.48 10.65 1.74
CA SER A 10 4.04 10.24 3.06
C SER A 10 3.87 8.72 3.11
N ASP A 11 4.21 8.11 4.25
CA ASP A 11 4.00 6.67 4.49
C ASP A 11 2.53 6.27 4.56
N CYS A 12 1.60 7.21 4.48
CA CYS A 12 0.18 6.98 4.58
C CYS A 12 -0.42 6.87 3.16
N PRO A 13 -0.57 5.67 2.57
CA PRO A 13 -0.91 5.53 1.15
C PRO A 13 -2.30 6.07 0.77
N TRP A 14 -3.17 6.34 1.75
CA TRP A 14 -4.47 6.99 1.55
C TRP A 14 -4.45 8.51 1.81
N ASN A 15 -3.29 9.08 2.14
CA ASN A 15 -3.07 10.52 2.29
C ASN A 15 -1.62 10.84 1.90
N THR A 16 -1.31 10.66 0.61
CA THR A 16 0.03 10.79 0.03
C THR A 16 -0.04 11.25 -1.43
N ALA A 17 1.03 11.83 -1.92
CA ALA A 17 1.28 12.06 -3.34
C ALA A 17 2.28 11.03 -3.89
N PHE A 18 2.05 10.56 -5.11
CA PHE A 18 2.97 9.72 -5.86
C PHE A 18 3.76 10.61 -6.81
N VAL A 19 5.04 10.78 -6.51
CA VAL A 19 5.94 11.72 -7.19
C VAL A 19 6.93 10.95 -8.04
N ASP A 20 7.13 11.35 -9.29
CA ASP A 20 8.14 10.76 -10.17
C ASP A 20 9.57 11.23 -9.83
N PRO A 21 10.62 10.67 -10.49
CA PRO A 21 12.01 11.07 -10.25
C PRO A 21 12.30 12.55 -10.55
N GLU A 22 11.53 13.15 -11.44
CA GLU A 22 11.64 14.56 -11.83
C GLU A 22 10.93 15.51 -10.85
N GLY A 23 10.16 14.98 -9.90
CA GLY A 23 9.46 15.75 -8.88
C GLY A 23 8.02 16.11 -9.23
N TYR A 24 7.47 15.59 -10.32
CA TYR A 24 6.07 15.80 -10.70
C TYR A 24 5.15 14.85 -9.94
N VAL A 25 4.04 15.40 -9.45
CA VAL A 25 2.98 14.60 -8.83
C VAL A 25 2.17 13.94 -9.94
N LEU A 26 2.21 12.61 -9.99
CA LEU A 26 1.48 11.84 -10.99
C LEU A 26 0.17 11.25 -10.45
N TYR A 27 0.07 11.08 -9.13
CA TYR A 27 -1.19 10.76 -8.46
C TYR A 27 -1.26 11.40 -7.09
N GLU A 28 -2.48 11.70 -6.65
CA GLU A 28 -2.76 12.18 -5.31
C GLU A 28 -3.83 11.31 -4.64
N THR A 29 -3.57 10.88 -3.41
CA THR A 29 -4.56 10.23 -2.55
C THR A 29 -4.90 11.13 -1.37
N LYS A 30 -6.19 11.35 -1.15
CA LYS A 30 -6.69 12.16 -0.04
C LYS A 30 -7.86 11.47 0.65
N THR A 31 -7.76 11.32 1.96
CA THR A 31 -8.88 10.86 2.79
C THR A 31 -9.66 12.03 3.37
N HIS A 32 -10.96 12.07 3.08
CA HIS A 32 -11.92 12.99 3.67
C HIS A 32 -12.74 12.26 4.74
N PHE A 33 -12.82 12.88 5.93
CA PHE A 33 -13.63 12.41 7.04
C PHE A 33 -14.98 13.10 7.00
N GLN A 34 -16.07 12.36 6.82
CA GLN A 34 -17.42 12.90 6.69
C GLN A 34 -18.39 12.16 7.62
N GLY A 35 -18.66 12.77 8.79
CA GLY A 35 -19.47 12.13 9.82
C GLY A 35 -18.85 10.80 10.25
N ASP A 36 -19.63 9.72 10.13
CA ASP A 36 -19.22 8.37 10.52
C ASP A 36 -18.54 7.59 9.37
N THR A 37 -18.31 8.21 8.21
CA THR A 37 -17.72 7.54 7.05
C THR A 37 -16.50 8.29 6.52
N ASN A 38 -15.45 7.53 6.20
CA ASN A 38 -14.24 8.07 5.59
C ASN A 38 -14.18 7.68 4.11
N TYR A 39 -13.72 8.60 3.28
CA TYR A 39 -13.59 8.40 1.84
C TYR A 39 -12.16 8.71 1.42
N THR A 40 -11.47 7.78 0.78
CA THR A 40 -10.19 8.06 0.10
C THR A 40 -10.46 8.24 -1.38
N ALA A 41 -10.19 9.43 -1.91
CA ALA A 41 -10.23 9.68 -3.34
C ALA A 41 -8.82 9.60 -3.90
N VAL A 42 -8.68 8.96 -5.06
CA VAL A 42 -7.42 8.87 -5.81
C VAL A 42 -7.59 9.61 -7.13
N ARG A 43 -6.69 10.55 -7.41
CA ARG A 43 -6.68 11.36 -8.63
C ARG A 43 -5.37 11.21 -9.38
N ASP A 44 -5.42 11.36 -10.69
CA ASP A 44 -4.23 11.42 -11.55
C ASP A 44 -3.63 12.83 -11.62
N ASP A 45 -2.66 13.01 -12.52
CA ASP A 45 -1.94 14.27 -12.77
C ASP A 45 -2.82 15.38 -13.39
N LYS A 46 -3.99 15.02 -13.91
CA LYS A 46 -5.00 15.96 -14.45
C LYS A 46 -6.12 16.26 -13.46
N GLU A 47 -5.96 15.81 -12.21
CA GLU A 47 -6.97 15.86 -11.17
C GLU A 47 -8.24 15.03 -11.49
N GLU A 48 -8.19 14.14 -12.48
CA GLU A 48 -9.29 13.25 -12.82
C GLU A 48 -9.40 12.15 -11.76
N LEU A 49 -10.63 11.87 -11.34
CA LEU A 49 -10.89 10.87 -10.31
C LEU A 49 -10.74 9.45 -10.90
N ILE A 50 -9.67 8.74 -10.52
CA ILE A 50 -9.46 7.34 -10.92
C ILE A 50 -10.15 6.34 -9.99
N GLY A 51 -10.59 6.77 -8.80
CA GLY A 51 -11.43 5.95 -7.93
C GLY A 51 -11.66 6.54 -6.54
N THR A 52 -12.74 6.09 -5.89
CA THR A 52 -13.05 6.44 -4.50
C THR A 52 -13.25 5.19 -3.66
N LEU A 53 -12.50 5.09 -2.56
CA LEU A 53 -12.65 4.06 -1.54
C LEU A 53 -13.52 4.60 -0.40
N ARG A 54 -14.66 3.94 -0.13
CA ARG A 54 -15.50 4.18 1.04
C ARG A 54 -15.13 3.20 2.14
N TRP A 55 -14.68 3.75 3.26
CA TRP A 55 -14.25 2.96 4.41
C TRP A 55 -15.47 2.50 5.18
N ARG A 56 -15.53 1.21 5.49
CA ARG A 56 -16.59 0.66 6.33
C ARG A 56 -15.97 -0.11 7.48
N VAL A 57 -16.52 0.08 8.68
CA VAL A 57 -16.14 -0.68 9.87
C VAL A 57 -17.44 -1.05 10.57
N PRO A 58 -17.73 -2.34 10.82
CA PRO A 58 -16.88 -3.52 10.58
C PRO A 58 -17.05 -4.17 9.19
N LEU A 59 -17.88 -3.60 8.30
CA LEU A 59 -18.15 -4.17 6.98
C LEU A 59 -16.94 -4.04 6.04
N PRO A 60 -16.80 -4.90 5.01
CA PRO A 60 -15.74 -4.74 4.01
C PRO A 60 -15.83 -3.37 3.32
N ASP A 61 -14.71 -2.74 3.00
CA ASP A 61 -14.72 -1.47 2.26
C ASP A 61 -15.42 -1.60 0.89
N GLU A 62 -15.77 -0.46 0.32
CA GLU A 62 -16.30 -0.40 -1.04
C GLU A 62 -15.51 0.55 -1.91
N ILE A 63 -15.57 0.32 -3.21
CA ILE A 63 -14.90 1.12 -4.21
C ILE A 63 -15.88 1.58 -5.28
N MET A 64 -15.72 2.82 -5.71
CA MET A 64 -16.38 3.38 -6.88
C MET A 64 -15.30 3.66 -7.92
N LEU A 65 -15.35 2.91 -9.03
CA LEU A 65 -14.46 3.10 -10.18
C LEU A 65 -14.99 4.21 -11.11
N PRO A 66 -14.15 4.79 -11.98
CA PRO A 66 -14.57 5.84 -12.92
C PRO A 66 -15.73 5.34 -13.79
N GLY A 67 -16.75 6.18 -13.97
CA GLY A 67 -17.96 5.85 -14.74
C GLY A 67 -18.91 4.83 -14.11
N ALA A 68 -18.61 4.27 -12.93
CA ALA A 68 -19.53 3.38 -12.24
C ALA A 68 -20.73 4.13 -11.65
N LYS A 69 -21.93 3.52 -11.70
CA LYS A 69 -23.18 4.09 -11.13
C LYS A 69 -23.26 4.05 -9.59
N GLY A 70 -22.18 3.68 -8.90
CA GLY A 70 -22.15 3.61 -7.44
C GLY A 70 -21.04 2.71 -6.91
N PHE A 71 -21.00 2.60 -5.58
CA PHE A 71 -20.04 1.80 -4.85
C PHE A 71 -20.29 0.29 -5.02
N LYS A 72 -19.21 -0.47 -5.12
CA LYS A 72 -19.19 -1.94 -5.12
C LYS A 72 -18.30 -2.44 -4.01
N SER A 73 -18.65 -3.57 -3.39
CA SER A 73 -17.78 -4.18 -2.38
C SER A 73 -16.42 -4.55 -2.99
N ILE A 74 -15.37 -4.22 -2.25
CA ILE A 74 -13.99 -4.39 -2.69
C ILE A 74 -13.63 -5.85 -2.97
N ILE A 75 -14.33 -6.78 -2.31
CA ILE A 75 -14.16 -8.23 -2.49
C ILE A 75 -14.55 -8.68 -3.91
N TRP A 76 -15.46 -7.96 -4.58
CA TRP A 76 -15.83 -8.26 -5.96
C TRP A 76 -14.73 -7.88 -6.96
N TRP A 77 -13.96 -6.84 -6.65
CA TRP A 77 -12.90 -6.32 -7.50
C TRP A 77 -11.54 -6.97 -7.18
N LEU A 78 -11.19 -7.05 -5.90
CA LEU A 78 -9.97 -7.64 -5.36
C LEU A 78 -10.29 -8.96 -4.64
N LYS A 79 -10.05 -10.07 -5.34
CA LYS A 79 -10.36 -11.41 -4.83
C LYS A 79 -9.17 -11.96 -4.04
N LYS A 80 -9.24 -11.86 -2.71
CA LYS A 80 -8.33 -12.57 -1.80
C LYS A 80 -8.44 -14.09 -2.00
N SER A 81 -7.33 -14.81 -1.91
CA SER A 81 -7.33 -16.28 -1.91
C SER A 81 -8.09 -16.84 -0.70
N MET A 82 -8.85 -17.93 -0.91
CA MET A 82 -9.50 -18.69 0.17
C MET A 82 -8.62 -19.80 0.74
N ILE A 83 -7.48 -20.09 0.10
CA ILE A 83 -6.54 -21.11 0.56
C ILE A 83 -5.80 -20.57 1.80
N PRO A 84 -5.79 -21.28 2.94
CA PRO A 84 -5.07 -20.85 4.13
C PRO A 84 -3.60 -20.53 3.85
N MET A 85 -3.08 -19.48 4.48
CA MET A 85 -1.69 -18.98 4.33
C MET A 85 -1.31 -18.49 2.92
N ASN A 86 -2.23 -18.53 1.96
CA ASN A 86 -2.07 -17.86 0.68
C ASN A 86 -2.70 -16.48 0.77
N TYR A 87 -1.86 -15.45 0.75
CA TYR A 87 -2.26 -14.05 0.85
C TYR A 87 -2.40 -13.39 -0.52
N ASP A 88 -2.41 -14.14 -1.62
CA ASP A 88 -2.54 -13.59 -2.95
C ASP A 88 -3.88 -12.88 -3.14
N VAL A 89 -3.85 -11.75 -3.85
CA VAL A 89 -5.04 -11.01 -4.24
C VAL A 89 -5.11 -10.90 -5.75
N ARG A 90 -6.20 -11.39 -6.34
CA ARG A 90 -6.41 -11.40 -7.78
C ARG A 90 -7.30 -10.25 -8.21
N LEU A 91 -6.97 -9.63 -9.33
CA LEU A 91 -7.78 -8.62 -9.99
C LEU A 91 -7.75 -8.80 -11.50
N LYS A 92 -8.67 -8.11 -12.18
CA LYS A 92 -8.71 -8.02 -13.63
C LYS A 92 -8.87 -6.57 -14.06
N ASP A 93 -8.30 -6.24 -15.21
CA ASP A 93 -8.61 -4.97 -15.89
C ASP A 93 -9.86 -5.10 -16.77
N ASP A 94 -10.24 -4.01 -17.42
CA ASP A 94 -11.42 -3.92 -18.28
C ASP A 94 -11.28 -4.77 -19.57
N ALA A 95 -10.05 -5.05 -19.99
CA ALA A 95 -9.76 -5.98 -21.09
C ALA A 95 -9.83 -7.46 -20.63
N GLY A 96 -10.08 -7.72 -19.35
CA GLY A 96 -10.16 -9.05 -18.77
C GLY A 96 -8.82 -9.71 -18.49
N ARG A 97 -7.70 -9.00 -18.68
CA ARG A 97 -6.35 -9.47 -18.32
C ARG A 97 -6.29 -9.62 -16.81
N ALA A 98 -5.70 -10.71 -16.34
CA ALA A 98 -5.68 -11.05 -14.93
C ALA A 98 -4.32 -10.72 -14.32
N TYR A 99 -4.35 -10.22 -13.09
CA TYR A 99 -3.16 -9.88 -12.33
C TYR A 99 -3.27 -10.45 -10.91
N VAL A 100 -2.12 -10.62 -10.26
CA VAL A 100 -2.04 -11.18 -8.91
C VAL A 100 -1.05 -10.36 -8.09
N TRP A 101 -1.56 -9.69 -7.05
CA TRP A 101 -0.74 -9.16 -5.97
C TRP A 101 -0.31 -10.31 -5.06
N ARG A 102 1.00 -10.44 -4.85
CA ARG A 102 1.63 -11.35 -3.91
C ARG A 102 2.29 -10.56 -2.79
N GLY A 103 2.58 -11.25 -1.68
CA GLY A 103 3.24 -10.62 -0.53
C GLY A 103 2.32 -9.70 0.26
N ASN A 104 1.00 -9.92 0.21
CA ASN A 104 0.01 -9.18 0.99
C ASN A 104 -0.07 -9.63 2.47
N ALA A 105 0.96 -10.31 2.97
CA ALA A 105 1.07 -10.72 4.37
C ALA A 105 1.99 -9.76 5.15
N PRO A 106 1.82 -9.62 6.47
CA PRO A 106 2.73 -8.82 7.28
C PRO A 106 4.20 -9.21 7.08
N GLY A 107 5.07 -8.21 6.93
CA GLY A 107 6.50 -8.42 6.73
C GLY A 107 6.94 -8.81 5.31
N LEU A 108 6.01 -9.11 4.40
CA LEU A 108 6.34 -9.36 3.00
C LEU A 108 6.31 -8.08 2.16
N THR A 109 6.96 -8.16 1.00
CA THR A 109 7.01 -7.10 -0.01
C THR A 109 5.85 -7.30 -0.98
N LEU A 110 5.03 -6.27 -1.17
CA LEU A 110 3.87 -6.34 -2.04
C LEU A 110 4.31 -6.21 -3.51
N GLN A 111 3.96 -7.20 -4.34
CA GLN A 111 4.39 -7.28 -5.74
C GLN A 111 3.24 -7.71 -6.65
N LEU A 112 3.08 -7.06 -7.79
CA LEU A 112 2.05 -7.37 -8.77
C LEU A 112 2.63 -8.17 -9.93
N PHE A 113 1.99 -9.28 -10.28
CA PHE A 113 2.36 -10.12 -11.42
C PHE A 113 1.23 -10.19 -12.43
N ALA A 114 1.58 -10.31 -13.72
CA ALA A 114 0.61 -10.72 -14.73
C ALA A 114 0.26 -12.21 -14.54
N ALA A 115 -0.96 -12.62 -14.85
CA ALA A 115 -1.35 -14.02 -14.66
C ALA A 115 -0.57 -14.99 -15.57
N GLU A 116 -0.20 -14.52 -16.77
CA GLU A 116 0.61 -15.22 -17.76
C GLU A 116 2.10 -15.24 -17.42
N ASP A 117 2.60 -14.26 -16.67
CA ASP A 117 4.00 -14.22 -16.17
C ASP A 117 4.04 -14.01 -14.66
N LYS A 118 4.28 -15.11 -13.96
CA LYS A 118 4.35 -15.19 -12.50
C LYS A 118 5.76 -15.02 -11.95
N THR A 119 6.74 -14.78 -12.82
CA THR A 119 8.16 -14.71 -12.48
C THR A 119 8.65 -13.28 -12.43
N THR A 120 8.16 -12.44 -13.34
CA THR A 120 8.55 -11.03 -13.42
C THR A 120 7.44 -10.15 -12.82
N PRO A 121 7.67 -9.44 -11.71
CA PRO A 121 6.70 -8.49 -11.21
C PRO A 121 6.60 -7.28 -12.15
N ILE A 122 5.38 -6.82 -12.42
CA ILE A 122 5.14 -5.60 -13.18
C ILE A 122 5.11 -4.35 -12.28
N ALA A 123 4.86 -4.54 -10.98
CA ALA A 123 4.97 -3.51 -9.96
C ALA A 123 5.53 -4.07 -8.64
N THR A 124 6.39 -3.30 -7.95
CA THR A 124 6.97 -3.68 -6.66
C THR A 124 6.89 -2.50 -5.69
N TYR A 125 6.35 -2.74 -4.49
CA TYR A 125 6.31 -1.75 -3.42
C TYR A 125 7.46 -1.94 -2.44
N HIS A 126 8.26 -0.90 -2.26
CA HIS A 126 9.33 -0.85 -1.26
C HIS A 126 8.87 0.02 -0.08
N LYS A 127 8.78 -0.60 1.10
CA LYS A 127 8.41 0.09 2.33
C LYS A 127 9.49 1.11 2.71
N SER A 128 9.05 2.21 3.31
CA SER A 128 9.96 3.17 3.95
C SER A 128 10.75 2.49 5.05
N TYR A 129 11.97 2.98 5.28
CA TYR A 129 12.83 2.50 6.36
C TYR A 129 13.77 3.59 6.83
N LEU A 130 14.37 3.38 8.00
CA LEU A 130 15.38 4.28 8.56
C LEU A 130 16.76 3.70 8.30
N ILE A 131 17.65 4.53 7.76
CA ILE A 131 19.08 4.23 7.65
C ILE A 131 19.79 4.95 8.79
N SER A 132 20.64 4.23 9.51
CA SER A 132 21.55 4.86 10.48
C SER A 132 22.68 5.58 9.73
N ASN A 133 22.84 6.87 10.00
CA ASN A 133 23.99 7.66 9.57
C ASN A 133 25.13 7.62 10.58
N ALA A 134 24.96 6.91 11.72
CA ALA A 134 26.01 6.81 12.71
C ALA A 134 27.24 6.13 12.10
N PRO A 135 28.46 6.64 12.35
CA PRO A 135 29.68 5.99 11.89
C PRO A 135 29.73 4.55 12.42
N PRO A 136 30.33 3.62 11.65
CA PRO A 136 30.53 2.25 12.12
C PRO A 136 31.22 2.29 13.48
N ASN A 137 30.66 1.59 14.47
CA ASN A 137 31.28 1.54 15.79
C ASN A 137 32.64 0.85 15.66
N PRO A 138 33.76 1.52 15.98
CA PRO A 138 35.09 0.91 15.87
C PRO A 138 35.27 -0.24 16.87
N ASP A 139 34.46 -0.29 17.93
CA ASP A 139 34.43 -1.39 18.89
C ASP A 139 33.18 -2.27 18.67
N PRO A 140 33.32 -3.51 18.17
CA PRO A 140 32.19 -4.43 18.00
C PRO A 140 31.58 -4.90 19.33
N ALA A 141 32.25 -4.70 20.48
CA ALA A 141 31.73 -5.03 21.80
C ALA A 141 30.90 -3.89 22.43
N ALA A 142 30.99 -2.67 21.91
CA ALA A 142 30.24 -1.54 22.44
C ALA A 142 28.76 -1.59 22.01
N PRO A 143 27.83 -1.11 22.87
CA PRO A 143 26.39 -1.12 22.56
C PRO A 143 26.10 -0.38 21.26
N ARG A 144 25.17 -0.92 20.45
CA ARG A 144 24.72 -0.21 19.24
C ARG A 144 24.10 1.13 19.63
N PRO A 145 24.49 2.24 18.98
CA PRO A 145 23.84 3.52 19.23
C PRO A 145 22.34 3.41 19.03
N LEU A 146 21.57 4.00 19.95
CA LEU A 146 20.12 4.11 19.78
C LEU A 146 19.85 4.95 18.53
N LEU A 147 18.93 4.48 17.68
CA LEU A 147 18.49 5.22 16.50
C LEU A 147 17.72 6.47 16.98
N THR A 148 18.35 7.62 16.86
CA THR A 148 17.73 8.93 17.13
C THR A 148 17.37 9.62 15.81
N ARG A 149 16.51 10.63 15.88
CA ARG A 149 16.14 11.45 14.70
C ARG A 149 17.34 12.16 14.08
N GLU A 150 18.36 12.47 14.86
CA GLU A 150 19.60 13.12 14.43
C GLU A 150 20.56 12.15 13.73
N THR A 151 20.49 10.87 14.09
CA THR A 151 21.39 9.82 13.59
C THR A 151 20.74 8.94 12.53
N THR A 152 19.54 9.28 12.06
CA THR A 152 18.82 8.50 11.06
C THR A 152 18.33 9.34 9.88
N THR A 153 18.49 8.80 8.68
CA THR A 153 17.83 9.29 7.48
C THR A 153 16.64 8.39 7.18
N ARG A 154 15.47 8.98 6.96
CA ARG A 154 14.31 8.23 6.49
C ARG A 154 14.36 8.10 4.98
N VAL A 155 14.36 6.87 4.49
CA VAL A 155 14.10 6.56 3.09
C VAL A 155 12.60 6.46 2.90
N LEU A 156 12.08 7.22 1.94
CA LEU A 156 10.65 7.22 1.61
C LEU A 156 10.25 5.92 0.92
N ALA A 157 8.99 5.57 1.06
CA ALA A 157 8.44 4.40 0.39
C ALA A 157 8.36 4.65 -1.12
N THR A 158 8.59 3.62 -1.93
CA THR A 158 8.52 3.73 -3.40
C THR A 158 7.67 2.62 -4.01
N LEU A 159 7.03 2.92 -5.13
CA LEU A 159 6.33 1.96 -5.98
C LEU A 159 6.99 1.96 -7.36
N GLU A 160 7.72 0.89 -7.65
CA GLU A 160 8.40 0.69 -8.93
C GLU A 160 7.42 0.07 -9.93
N LEU A 161 7.34 0.64 -11.14
CA LEU A 161 6.47 0.21 -12.23
C LEU A 161 7.29 -0.10 -13.49
N THR A 162 7.20 -1.33 -13.97
CA THR A 162 7.78 -1.72 -15.28
C THR A 162 7.05 -1.03 -16.44
N ASP A 163 7.65 -1.04 -17.63
CA ASP A 163 7.03 -0.53 -18.87
C ASP A 163 5.60 -1.05 -19.07
N ARG A 164 5.38 -2.33 -18.74
CA ARG A 164 4.07 -2.96 -18.86
C ARG A 164 3.05 -2.32 -17.92
N ALA A 165 3.42 -2.06 -16.66
CA ALA A 165 2.53 -1.40 -15.71
C ALA A 165 2.26 0.07 -16.05
N GLN A 166 3.04 0.67 -16.97
CA GLN A 166 2.83 2.03 -17.47
C GLN A 166 1.86 2.11 -18.65
N GLU A 167 1.38 0.98 -19.17
CA GLU A 167 0.32 0.97 -20.19
C GLU A 167 -0.93 1.72 -19.69
N GLN A 168 -1.56 2.46 -20.61
CA GLN A 168 -2.75 3.25 -20.30
C GLN A 168 -3.86 2.39 -19.68
N GLY A 169 -4.41 2.84 -18.55
CA GLY A 169 -5.43 2.13 -17.78
C GLY A 169 -4.90 1.07 -16.82
N LEU A 170 -3.77 0.40 -17.12
CA LEU A 170 -3.16 -0.53 -16.16
C LEU A 170 -2.50 0.23 -15.02
N ARG A 171 -1.85 1.37 -15.31
CA ARG A 171 -1.21 2.20 -14.29
C ARG A 171 -2.17 2.61 -13.17
N ASP A 172 -3.33 3.15 -13.53
CA ASP A 172 -4.37 3.57 -12.57
C ASP A 172 -4.87 2.39 -11.74
N LEU A 173 -5.04 1.22 -12.37
CA LEU A 173 -5.42 -0.01 -11.69
C LEU A 173 -4.36 -0.42 -10.65
N VAL A 174 -3.06 -0.32 -10.98
CA VAL A 174 -1.97 -0.61 -10.05
C VAL A 174 -2.03 0.32 -8.85
N ILE A 175 -2.10 1.64 -9.08
CA ILE A 175 -2.13 2.65 -8.01
C ILE A 175 -3.33 2.44 -7.09
N LEU A 176 -4.53 2.30 -7.67
CA LEU A 176 -5.76 2.17 -6.91
C LEU A 176 -5.78 0.87 -6.09
N SER A 177 -5.36 -0.25 -6.68
CA SER A 177 -5.32 -1.53 -5.97
C SER A 177 -4.23 -1.56 -4.89
N PHE A 178 -3.08 -0.93 -5.13
CA PHE A 178 -2.03 -0.74 -4.12
C PHE A 178 -2.54 0.02 -2.89
N VAL A 179 -3.17 1.19 -3.08
CA VAL A 179 -3.69 2.03 -1.99
C VAL A 179 -4.68 1.24 -1.13
N VAL A 180 -5.57 0.50 -1.77
CA VAL A 180 -6.55 -0.36 -1.12
C VAL A 180 -5.90 -1.46 -0.27
N LEU A 181 -4.92 -2.17 -0.83
CA LEU A 181 -4.27 -3.30 -0.17
C LEU A 181 -3.44 -2.84 1.03
N GLU A 182 -2.68 -1.76 0.89
CA GLU A 182 -1.90 -1.21 2.00
C GLU A 182 -2.82 -0.67 3.12
N LYS A 183 -3.97 -0.08 2.79
CA LYS A 183 -4.98 0.29 3.78
C LYS A 183 -5.44 -0.93 4.57
N GLY A 184 -5.80 -2.01 3.87
CA GLY A 184 -6.19 -3.28 4.49
C GLY A 184 -5.12 -3.81 5.44
N GLN A 185 -3.88 -3.93 4.97
CA GLN A 185 -2.76 -4.45 5.77
C GLN A 185 -2.53 -3.63 7.04
N ARG A 186 -2.54 -2.30 6.94
CA ARG A 186 -2.25 -1.42 8.08
C ARG A 186 -3.37 -1.39 9.11
N THR A 187 -4.63 -1.54 8.67
CA THR A 187 -5.76 -1.69 9.59
C THR A 187 -5.70 -3.04 10.31
N GLU A 188 -5.50 -4.15 9.57
CA GLU A 188 -5.41 -5.50 10.13
C GLU A 188 -4.25 -5.61 11.14
N TYR A 189 -3.08 -5.05 10.82
CA TYR A 189 -1.91 -5.02 11.72
C TYR A 189 -2.20 -4.27 13.03
N ARG A 190 -2.85 -3.10 12.96
CA ARG A 190 -3.21 -2.33 14.15
C ARG A 190 -4.19 -3.07 15.04
N SER A 191 -5.18 -3.75 14.46
CA SER A 191 -6.12 -4.58 15.20
C SER A 191 -5.43 -5.75 15.90
N ALA A 192 -4.49 -6.42 15.24
CA ALA A 192 -3.72 -7.52 15.83
C ALA A 192 -2.82 -7.06 17.00
N ALA A 193 -2.12 -5.94 16.83
CA ALA A 193 -1.26 -5.37 17.87
C ALA A 193 -2.05 -4.93 19.12
N ALA A 194 -3.24 -4.34 18.93
CA ALA A 194 -4.11 -3.94 20.04
C ALA A 194 -4.59 -5.15 20.87
N MET A 195 -4.93 -6.26 20.20
CA MET A 195 -5.34 -7.50 20.88
C MET A 195 -4.20 -8.14 21.68
N GLN A 196 -2.96 -8.04 21.20
CA GLN A 196 -1.78 -8.60 21.87
C GLN A 196 -1.35 -7.76 23.10
N GLY A 197 -1.52 -6.43 23.05
CA GLY A 197 -1.27 -5.54 24.20
C GLY A 197 -2.33 -5.64 25.30
N GLY A 198 -3.57 -6.03 24.97
CA GLY A 198 -4.66 -6.18 25.94
C GLY A 198 -4.56 -7.42 26.85
N MET A 199 -3.71 -8.40 26.50
CA MET A 199 -3.57 -9.64 27.26
C MET A 199 -2.54 -9.56 28.40
N GLN A 200 -1.76 -8.47 28.51
CA GLN A 200 -0.74 -8.27 29.55
C GLN A 200 -1.22 -7.49 30.80
N GLY A 201 -2.48 -7.03 30.85
CA GLY A 201 -2.99 -6.17 31.92
C GLY A 201 -3.83 -6.83 33.02
N GLY A 202 -4.02 -8.15 33.00
CA GLY A 202 -4.95 -8.86 33.90
C GLY A 202 -4.25 -9.66 35.00
N GLY A 203 -3.48 -9.01 35.87
CA GLY A 203 -2.82 -9.70 36.99
C GLY A 203 -2.44 -8.78 38.13
N GLY A 204 -3.29 -8.74 39.17
CA GLY A 204 -2.87 -8.31 40.50
C GLY A 204 -3.71 -7.21 41.13
N PHE A 205 -4.84 -7.57 41.72
CA PHE A 205 -5.24 -7.03 43.02
C PHE A 205 -5.90 -8.17 43.80
N SER A 206 -5.22 -8.58 44.87
CA SER A 206 -5.77 -9.32 46.01
C SER A 206 -5.45 -8.50 47.26
#